data_AF-A0A2H6NCY2-F1
#
_entry.id   AF-A0A2H6NCY2-F1
#
_cell.length_a   1.000
_cell.length_b   1.000
_cell.length_c   1.000
_cell.angle_alpha   90.00
_cell.angle_beta   90.00
_cell.angle_gamma   90.00
#
_symmetry.space_group_name_H-M   'P 1'
#
loop_
_entity.id
_entity.type
_entity.pdbx_description
1 polymer ?
#
loop_
_entity_poly.entity_id
_entity_poly.type
_entity_poly.pdbx_seq_one_letter_code
_entity_poly.pdbx_strand_id
1 'polypeptide(L)'
;VKKLLNKVVLRESCFYRKLTDTSKDEENPEEIESSPEEIFGNRLLLPSPAIKQESKTSEENVGLIVYNGAMVDVGSLLQKLEKSEKARAEMEQKLQSLEEKTGESDFFLLIQKVLRHIISPKELALD
;
A
#
# COMPACT_ATOMS: atom_id res chain seq x y z
N VAL A 1 -8.71 39.19 -39.05
CA VAL A 1 -8.68 38.03 -38.13
C VAL A 1 -8.52 36.67 -38.82
N LYS A 2 -9.24 36.32 -39.91
CA LYS A 2 -9.09 35.01 -40.60
C LYS A 2 -7.70 34.69 -41.22
N LYS A 3 -6.83 35.69 -41.44
CA LYS A 3 -5.48 35.47 -42.03
C LYS A 3 -4.38 35.16 -41.00
N LEU A 4 -4.69 35.22 -39.69
CA LEU A 4 -3.74 34.86 -38.63
C LEU A 4 -3.81 33.36 -38.28
N LEU A 5 -5.00 32.76 -38.41
CA LEU A 5 -5.23 31.33 -38.17
C LEU A 5 -4.61 30.41 -39.23
N ASN A 6 -4.22 30.96 -40.39
CA ASN A 6 -3.69 30.18 -41.53
C ASN A 6 -2.15 30.16 -41.61
N LYS A 7 -1.45 30.65 -40.58
CA LYS A 7 0.00 30.46 -40.41
C LYS A 7 0.36 29.44 -39.33
N VAL A 8 -0.60 29.03 -38.50
CA VAL A 8 -0.51 27.76 -37.76
C VAL A 8 -0.98 26.65 -38.70
N VAL A 9 -0.35 26.57 -39.88
CA VAL A 9 -0.35 25.32 -40.63
C VAL A 9 0.42 24.36 -39.74
N LEU A 10 -0.27 23.30 -39.33
CA LEU A 10 0.20 22.09 -38.69
C LEU A 10 1.32 21.46 -39.54
N ARG A 11 2.48 22.10 -39.61
CA ARG A 11 3.66 21.63 -40.37
C ARG A 11 4.68 20.92 -39.49
N GLU A 12 4.35 20.77 -38.21
CA GLU A 12 5.11 20.02 -37.22
C GLU A 12 4.21 18.94 -36.61
N SER A 13 3.69 18.04 -37.43
CA SER A 13 3.24 16.76 -36.91
C SER A 13 4.48 15.96 -36.52
N CYS A 14 4.85 16.02 -35.24
CA CYS A 14 5.96 15.23 -34.70
C CYS A 14 5.57 13.74 -34.72
N PHE A 15 6.20 12.96 -35.59
CA PHE A 15 6.03 11.50 -35.63
C PHE A 15 7.11 10.85 -34.76
N TYR A 16 6.76 10.58 -33.50
CA TYR A 16 7.65 9.81 -32.64
C TYR A 16 7.70 8.35 -33.10
N ARG A 17 8.91 7.77 -33.06
CA ARG A 17 9.11 6.33 -33.26
C ARG A 17 8.32 5.58 -32.17
N LYS A 18 7.63 4.50 -32.55
CA LYS A 18 6.95 3.66 -31.56
C LYS A 18 8.00 2.86 -30.80
N LEU A 19 7.73 2.59 -29.53
CA LEU A 19 8.63 1.79 -28.67
C LEU A 19 8.90 0.37 -29.22
N THR A 20 8.07 -0.12 -30.15
CA THR A 20 8.17 -1.43 -30.78
C THR A 20 8.82 -1.41 -32.16
N ASP A 21 9.20 -0.24 -32.68
CA ASP A 21 9.84 -0.16 -34.00
C ASP A 21 11.29 -0.64 -33.87
N THR A 22 11.51 -1.93 -34.10
CA THR A 22 12.84 -2.51 -34.31
C THR A 22 13.28 -2.26 -35.75
N SER A 23 14.57 -2.00 -35.98
CA SER A 23 15.14 -1.79 -37.32
C SER A 23 14.92 -3.05 -38.16
N LYS A 24 14.07 -2.93 -39.18
CA LYS A 24 13.68 -4.02 -40.07
C LYS A 24 14.59 -4.20 -41.29
N ASP A 25 15.83 -3.75 -41.22
CA ASP A 25 16.85 -4.12 -42.21
C ASP A 25 17.99 -4.80 -41.48
N GLU A 26 18.00 -6.14 -41.58
CA GLU A 26 19.23 -6.89 -41.46
C GLU A 26 20.13 -6.53 -42.66
N GLU A 27 21.44 -6.49 -42.40
CA GLU A 27 22.54 -6.37 -43.38
C GLU A 27 23.10 -4.94 -43.61
N ASN A 28 23.69 -4.33 -42.56
CA ASN A 28 24.99 -3.66 -42.68
C ASN A 28 25.62 -3.40 -41.28
N PRO A 29 26.83 -3.89 -40.96
CA PRO A 29 27.57 -3.45 -39.78
C PRO A 29 28.35 -2.18 -40.13
N GLU A 30 27.67 -1.11 -40.54
CA GLU A 30 28.27 0.21 -40.54
C GLU A 30 27.75 0.96 -39.32
N GLU A 31 28.69 1.20 -38.42
CA GLU A 31 28.68 2.18 -37.34
C GLU A 31 27.46 3.09 -37.36
N ILE A 32 26.43 2.72 -36.60
CA ILE A 32 25.42 3.66 -36.17
C ILE A 32 26.16 4.57 -35.18
N GLU A 33 26.79 5.64 -35.68
CA GLU A 33 27.12 6.80 -34.86
C GLU A 33 25.80 7.31 -34.30
N SER A 34 25.40 6.78 -33.14
CA SER A 34 24.42 7.43 -32.29
C SER A 34 25.03 8.76 -31.91
N SER A 35 24.55 9.84 -32.52
CA SER A 35 24.99 11.20 -32.20
C SER A 35 25.02 11.37 -30.67
N PRO A 36 26.03 12.04 -30.09
CA PRO A 36 26.10 12.24 -28.65
C PRO A 36 24.87 12.98 -28.10
N GLU A 37 24.13 13.71 -28.93
CA GLU A 37 22.82 14.27 -28.59
C GLU A 37 21.76 13.18 -28.25
N GLU A 38 21.78 12.02 -28.90
CA GLU A 38 20.89 10.89 -28.61
C GLU A 38 21.21 10.22 -27.26
N ILE A 39 22.47 10.23 -26.84
CA ILE A 39 22.92 9.57 -25.60
C ILE A 39 22.51 10.39 -24.36
N PHE A 40 22.41 11.72 -24.49
CA PHE A 40 22.05 12.59 -23.37
C PHE A 40 20.56 12.95 -23.29
N GLY A 41 19.81 12.87 -24.39
CA GLY A 41 18.35 13.04 -24.43
C GLY A 41 17.80 14.16 -23.52
N ASN A 42 16.63 13.93 -22.92
CA ASN A 42 16.03 14.90 -21.99
C ASN A 42 16.66 14.85 -20.58
N ARG A 43 17.72 14.09 -20.35
CA ARG A 43 18.32 13.91 -19.02
C ARG A 43 18.83 15.22 -18.43
N LEU A 44 19.23 16.17 -19.28
CA LEU A 44 19.65 17.51 -18.88
C LEU A 44 18.48 18.44 -18.49
N LEU A 45 17.25 18.10 -18.92
CA LEU A 45 16.01 18.83 -18.60
C LEU A 45 15.30 18.26 -17.38
N LEU A 46 15.58 17.01 -17.04
CA LEU A 46 15.09 16.42 -15.80
C LEU A 46 15.79 17.11 -14.63
N PRO A 47 15.06 17.44 -13.54
CA PRO A 47 15.67 17.88 -12.30
C PRO A 47 16.64 16.79 -11.82
N SER A 48 17.93 16.96 -12.13
CA SER A 48 18.96 16.09 -11.59
C SER A 48 18.95 16.29 -10.08
N PRO A 49 18.76 15.24 -9.25
CA PRO A 49 19.07 15.38 -7.84
C PRO A 49 20.57 15.61 -7.79
N ALA A 50 20.98 16.88 -7.67
CA ALA A 50 22.32 17.20 -7.26
C ALA A 50 22.52 16.39 -5.98
N ILE A 51 23.45 15.43 -6.01
CA ILE A 51 23.93 14.74 -4.82
C ILE A 51 24.62 15.82 -3.99
N LYS A 52 23.82 16.56 -3.25
CA LYS A 52 24.23 17.40 -2.15
C LYS A 52 23.72 16.65 -0.93
N GLN A 53 24.65 15.99 -0.24
CA GLN A 53 24.45 15.63 1.15
C GLN A 53 24.19 16.92 1.93
N GLU A 54 22.94 17.35 1.99
CA GLU A 54 22.48 18.33 2.95
C GLU A 54 21.15 17.87 3.53
N SER A 55 21.27 17.40 4.77
CA SER A 55 20.21 17.17 5.73
C SER A 55 19.28 18.38 5.84
N LYS A 56 18.11 18.33 5.19
CA LYS A 56 16.93 19.12 5.55
C LYS A 56 15.68 18.27 5.44
N THR A 57 15.15 17.95 6.62
CA THR A 57 13.78 17.58 6.97
C THR A 57 12.77 17.71 5.81
N SER A 58 12.59 16.62 5.07
CA SER A 58 11.40 16.35 4.28
C SER A 58 10.81 15.06 4.82
N GLU A 59 9.98 15.18 5.84
CA GLU A 59 9.33 14.06 6.54
C GLU A 59 8.38 13.25 5.63
N GLU A 60 8.17 13.68 4.38
CA GLU A 60 7.18 13.06 3.47
C GLU A 60 7.77 12.10 2.43
N ASN A 61 9.10 12.00 2.25
CA ASN A 61 9.70 11.13 1.21
C ASN A 61 10.67 10.05 1.73
N VAL A 62 10.74 9.83 3.04
CA VAL A 62 11.69 8.85 3.65
C VAL A 62 11.17 7.40 3.57
N GLY A 63 9.94 7.17 3.11
CA GLY A 63 9.31 5.85 3.06
C GLY A 63 9.21 5.17 1.69
N LEU A 64 9.58 5.86 0.60
CA LEU A 64 9.46 5.32 -0.76
C LEU A 64 10.77 4.62 -1.18
N ILE A 65 10.71 3.31 -1.42
CA ILE A 65 11.85 2.49 -1.84
C ILE A 65 11.52 1.70 -3.11
N VAL A 66 12.54 1.27 -3.86
CA VAL A 66 12.36 0.28 -4.93
C VAL A 66 12.64 -1.11 -4.38
N TYR A 67 11.66 -2.02 -4.43
CA TYR A 67 11.79 -3.42 -4.04
C TYR A 67 11.37 -4.31 -5.21
N ASN A 68 12.24 -5.22 -5.65
CA ASN A 68 12.03 -6.08 -6.82
C ASN A 68 11.61 -5.30 -8.08
N GLY A 69 12.18 -4.11 -8.29
CA GLY A 69 11.86 -3.24 -9.43
C GLY A 69 10.52 -2.48 -9.30
N ALA A 70 9.77 -2.66 -8.21
CA ALA A 70 8.53 -1.94 -7.93
C ALA A 70 8.77 -0.82 -6.91
N MET A 71 8.09 0.31 -7.08
CA MET A 71 8.05 1.37 -6.07
C MET A 71 7.15 0.94 -4.90
N VAL A 72 7.68 0.98 -3.68
CA VAL A 72 7.01 0.57 -2.45
C VAL A 72 7.04 1.70 -1.44
N ASP A 73 5.86 2.09 -0.97
CA ASP A 73 5.70 3.01 0.16
C ASP A 73 5.63 2.23 1.48
N VAL A 74 6.77 2.16 2.15
CA VAL A 74 6.92 1.51 3.45
C VAL A 74 6.15 2.27 4.54
N GLY A 75 6.06 3.60 4.45
CA GLY A 75 5.34 4.42 5.42
C GLY A 75 3.85 4.09 5.44
N SER A 76 3.24 4.03 4.26
CA SER A 76 1.83 3.61 4.12
C SER A 76 1.61 2.16 4.58
N LEU A 77 2.55 1.26 4.35
CA LEU A 77 2.46 -0.13 4.79
C LEU A 77 2.48 -0.23 6.32
N LEU A 78 3.42 0.45 6.98
CA LEU A 78 3.51 0.50 8.44
C LEU A 78 2.26 1.13 9.06
N GLN A 79 1.76 2.23 8.50
CA GLN A 79 0.56 2.89 9.01
C GLN A 79 -0.69 1.98 8.91
N LYS A 80 -0.82 1.21 7.83
CA LYS A 80 -1.91 0.22 7.69
C LYS A 80 -1.78 -0.90 8.74
N LEU A 81 -0.56 -1.35 9.00
CA LEU A 81 -0.28 -2.38 10.00
C LEU A 81 -0.65 -1.89 11.41
N GLU A 82 -0.22 -0.68 11.78
CA GLU A 82 -0.54 -0.06 13.08
C GLU A 82 -2.07 0.09 13.28
N LYS A 83 -2.78 0.59 12.26
CA LYS A 83 -4.25 0.69 12.30
C LYS A 83 -4.91 -0.68 12.51
N SER A 84 -4.40 -1.71 11.82
CA SER A 84 -4.91 -3.08 11.97
C SER A 84 -4.63 -3.67 13.35
N GLU A 85 -3.44 -3.41 13.91
CA GLU A 85 -3.07 -3.86 15.25
C GLU A 85 -3.99 -3.25 16.31
N LYS A 86 -4.24 -1.95 16.22
CA LYS A 86 -5.16 -1.26 17.13
C LYS A 86 -6.58 -1.84 17.04
N ALA A 87 -7.09 -2.06 15.84
CA ALA A 87 -8.43 -2.64 15.64
C ALA A 87 -8.54 -4.06 16.24
N ARG A 88 -7.47 -4.85 16.15
CA ARG A 88 -7.41 -6.18 16.79
C ARG A 88 -7.41 -6.06 18.31
N ALA A 89 -6.62 -5.18 18.89
CA ALA A 89 -6.57 -4.98 20.34
C ALA A 89 -7.93 -4.53 20.91
N GLU A 90 -8.62 -3.62 20.22
CA GLU A 90 -9.97 -3.18 20.59
C GLU A 90 -10.99 -4.34 20.54
N MET A 91 -10.87 -5.23 19.56
CA MET A 91 -11.72 -6.42 19.46
C MET A 91 -11.46 -7.41 20.60
N GLU A 92 -10.19 -7.63 20.93
CA GLU A 92 -9.79 -8.52 22.03
C GLU A 92 -10.31 -8.00 23.38
N GLN A 93 -10.22 -6.69 23.64
CA GLN A 93 -10.79 -6.08 24.84
C GLN A 93 -12.32 -6.25 24.91
N LYS A 94 -13.03 -6.07 23.79
CA LYS A 94 -14.48 -6.29 23.72
C LYS A 94 -14.82 -7.76 23.98
N LEU A 95 -14.04 -8.68 23.44
CA LEU A 95 -14.21 -10.12 23.63
C LEU A 95 -14.03 -10.48 25.11
N GLN A 96 -12.93 -10.06 25.74
CA GLN A 96 -12.69 -10.29 27.18
C GLN A 96 -13.83 -9.73 28.05
N SER A 97 -14.30 -8.53 27.73
CA SER A 97 -15.43 -7.90 28.44
C SER A 97 -16.75 -8.68 28.30
N LEU A 98 -16.96 -9.39 27.19
CA LEU A 98 -18.13 -10.24 26.97
C LEU A 98 -17.96 -11.60 27.66
N GLU A 99 -16.75 -12.17 27.63
CA GLU A 99 -16.42 -13.41 28.32
C GLU A 99 -16.57 -13.28 29.84
N GLU A 100 -16.11 -12.18 30.45
CA GLU A 100 -16.26 -11.94 31.89
C GLU A 100 -17.73 -11.93 32.32
N LYS A 101 -18.58 -11.16 31.62
CA LYS A 101 -20.02 -11.08 31.89
C LYS A 101 -20.74 -12.42 31.73
N THR A 102 -20.33 -13.20 30.75
CA THR A 102 -20.94 -14.52 30.48
C THR A 102 -20.44 -15.55 31.49
N GLY A 103 -19.16 -15.54 31.83
CA GLY A 103 -18.55 -16.44 32.79
C GLY A 103 -19.11 -16.29 34.21
N GLU A 104 -19.37 -15.06 34.65
CA GLU A 104 -20.07 -14.81 35.93
C GLU A 104 -21.50 -15.38 35.93
N SER A 105 -22.21 -15.23 34.81
CA SER A 105 -23.57 -15.74 34.63
C SER A 105 -23.61 -17.26 34.65
N ASP A 106 -22.68 -17.92 33.97
CA ASP A 106 -22.54 -19.37 33.93
C ASP A 106 -22.15 -19.94 35.30
N PHE A 107 -21.27 -19.24 36.04
CA PHE A 107 -20.92 -19.61 37.41
C PHE A 107 -22.13 -19.51 38.35
N PHE A 108 -22.91 -18.43 38.26
CA PHE A 108 -24.15 -18.29 39.04
C PHE A 108 -25.17 -19.38 38.70
N LEU A 109 -25.35 -19.70 37.42
CA LEU A 109 -26.23 -20.78 36.97
C LEU A 109 -25.77 -22.14 37.48
N LEU A 110 -24.46 -22.40 37.46
CA LEU A 110 -23.88 -23.62 38.01
C LEU A 110 -24.12 -23.72 39.51
N ILE A 111 -23.89 -22.64 40.27
CA ILE A 111 -24.21 -22.58 41.71
C ILE A 111 -25.69 -22.83 41.94
N GLN A 112 -26.58 -22.18 41.19
CA GLN A 112 -28.03 -22.36 41.33
C GLN A 112 -28.45 -23.81 41.05
N LYS A 113 -27.85 -24.45 40.05
CA LYS A 113 -28.11 -25.85 39.68
C LYS A 113 -27.62 -26.81 40.76
N VAL A 114 -26.43 -26.56 41.31
CA VAL A 114 -25.86 -27.34 42.43
C VAL A 114 -26.72 -27.18 43.68
N LEU A 115 -27.10 -25.94 44.05
CA LEU A 115 -28.00 -25.69 45.18
C LEU A 115 -29.34 -26.39 45.03
N ARG A 116 -29.96 -26.33 43.84
CA ARG A 116 -31.19 -27.07 43.54
C ARG A 116 -31.01 -28.57 43.74
N HIS A 117 -29.90 -29.13 43.26
CA HIS A 117 -29.61 -30.55 43.41
C HIS A 117 -29.31 -30.96 44.86
N ILE A 118 -28.75 -30.08 45.70
CA ILE A 118 -28.49 -30.36 47.12
C ILE A 118 -29.77 -30.22 47.96
N ILE A 119 -30.65 -29.30 47.61
CA ILE A 119 -31.89 -29.03 48.34
C ILE A 119 -33.00 -30.02 47.94
N SER A 120 -33.04 -30.50 46.68
CA SER A 120 -34.06 -31.43 46.19
C SER A 120 -34.00 -32.92 46.63
N PRO A 121 -32.96 -33.53 47.24
CA PRO A 121 -32.98 -34.98 47.55
C PRO A 121 -33.43 -35.36 48.98
N LYS A 122 -34.04 -34.47 49.78
CA LYS A 122 -34.37 -34.80 51.19
C LYS A 122 -35.83 -35.09 51.53
N GLU A 123 -36.73 -35.24 50.55
CA GLU A 123 -38.17 -35.35 50.85
C GLU A 123 -38.84 -36.71 50.53
N LEU A 124 -38.09 -37.83 50.44
CA LEU A 124 -38.66 -39.13 50.07
C LEU A 124 -38.09 -40.34 50.83
N ALA A 125 -37.83 -40.21 52.13
CA ALA A 125 -37.57 -41.36 53.00
C ALA A 125 -38.19 -41.18 54.39
N LEU A 126 -39.52 -41.07 54.43
CA LEU A 126 -40.36 -41.28 55.61
C LEU A 126 -41.68 -41.84 55.08
N ASP A 127 -41.70 -43.16 54.87
CA ASP A 127 -42.79 -44.11 55.16
C ASP A 127 -42.37 -45.54 54.77
#